data_AF-A0A918VLX4-F1
#
_entry.id   AF-A0A918VLX4-F1
#
_cell.length_a   1.000
_cell.length_b   1.000
_cell.length_c   1.000
_cell.angle_alpha   90.00
_cell.angle_beta   90.00
_cell.angle_gamma   90.00
#
_symmetry.space_group_name_H-M   'P 1'
#
loop_
_entity.id
_entity.type
_entity.pdbx_description
1 polymer ?
#
loop_
_entity_poly.entity_id
_entity_poly.type
_entity_poly.pdbx_seq_one_letter_code
_entity_poly.pdbx_strand_id
1 'polypeptide(L)'
;MGASSWHCVEPYAGDVAAALAAVRQREFDRLFVHGTRGDGLLPAGRSFTSVGDLDDLWEDETFGSEGTHTIIDVWEVIGTEAYDDTHTVRPLSDEECVEIFGTAQPTRGDFE
;
A
#
# COMPACT_ATOMS: atom_id res chain seq x y z
N MET A 1 -1.24 -9.02 -9.07
CA MET A 1 -1.81 -7.90 -8.27
C MET A 1 -2.95 -7.27 -9.07
N GLY A 2 -4.09 -7.91 -9.25
CA GLY A 2 -5.21 -7.93 -8.29
C GLY A 2 -6.23 -6.85 -8.69
N ALA A 3 -7.28 -7.24 -9.42
CA ALA A 3 -8.26 -6.40 -10.13
C ALA A 3 -9.20 -5.52 -9.26
N SER A 4 -8.73 -5.08 -8.09
CA SER A 4 -9.48 -4.21 -7.17
C SER A 4 -8.91 -2.80 -7.24
N SER A 5 -9.72 -1.83 -7.66
CA SER A 5 -9.35 -0.42 -7.57
C SER A 5 -9.35 0.04 -6.12
N TRP A 6 -8.26 0.63 -5.67
CA TRP A 6 -8.15 1.30 -4.38
C TRP A 6 -7.43 2.63 -4.57
N HIS A 7 -7.79 3.60 -3.73
CA HIS A 7 -7.18 4.93 -3.73
C HIS A 7 -6.88 5.31 -2.29
N CYS A 8 -5.63 5.65 -2.02
CA CYS A 8 -5.19 6.07 -0.69
C CYS A 8 -4.61 7.48 -0.80
N VAL A 9 -5.05 8.36 0.09
CA VAL A 9 -4.49 9.69 0.27
C VAL A 9 -3.90 9.79 1.66
N GLU A 10 -2.69 10.32 1.75
CA GLU A 10 -1.98 10.56 3.00
C GLU A 10 -1.21 11.88 2.92
N PRO A 11 -1.16 12.66 4.01
CA PRO A 11 -0.27 13.81 4.08
C PRO A 11 1.18 13.40 3.82
N TYR A 12 1.85 14.14 2.94
CA TYR A 12 3.27 13.91 2.68
C TYR A 12 4.10 14.26 3.92
N ALA A 13 4.79 13.25 4.47
CA ALA A 13 5.59 13.38 5.69
C ALA A 13 7.05 13.76 5.42
N GLY A 14 7.37 14.28 4.22
CA GLY A 14 8.75 14.55 3.78
C GLY A 14 9.49 13.34 3.20
N ASP A 15 8.87 12.16 3.26
CA ASP A 15 9.36 10.90 2.71
C ASP A 15 8.18 10.03 2.25
N VAL A 16 8.26 9.49 1.03
CA VAL A 16 7.23 8.63 0.45
C VAL A 16 7.17 7.29 1.19
N ALA A 17 8.30 6.76 1.66
CA ALA A 17 8.33 5.52 2.43
C ALA A 17 7.62 5.68 3.79
N ALA A 18 7.85 6.81 4.47
CA ALA A 18 7.10 7.16 5.67
C ALA A 18 5.59 7.30 5.42
N ALA A 19 5.19 7.94 4.31
CA ALA A 19 3.77 8.05 3.94
C ALA A 19 3.14 6.69 3.61
N LEU A 20 3.87 5.82 2.91
CA LEU A 20 3.44 4.44 2.65
C LEU A 20 3.25 3.67 3.95
N ALA A 21 4.21 3.72 4.88
CA ALA A 21 4.11 3.05 6.17
C ALA A 21 2.88 3.49 6.97
N ALA A 22 2.59 4.79 6.99
CA ALA A 22 1.41 5.34 7.66
C ALA A 22 0.09 4.82 7.05
N VAL A 23 -0.02 4.84 5.72
CA VAL A 23 -1.20 4.32 5.01
C VAL A 23 -1.39 2.83 5.22
N ARG A 24 -0.31 2.03 5.14
CA ARG A 24 -0.36 0.59 5.38
C ARG A 24 -0.90 0.29 6.78
N GLN A 25 -0.41 0.99 7.80
CA GLN A 25 -0.89 0.80 9.17
C GLN A 25 -2.37 1.20 9.32
N ARG A 26 -2.77 2.33 8.72
CA ARG A 26 -4.17 2.78 8.75
C ARG A 26 -5.12 1.75 8.12
N GLU A 27 -4.76 1.23 6.94
CA GLU A 27 -5.57 0.21 6.28
C GLU A 27 -5.55 -1.12 7.05
N PHE A 28 -4.43 -1.48 7.67
CA PHE A 28 -4.35 -2.64 8.55
C PHE A 28 -5.33 -2.52 9.73
N ASP A 29 -5.31 -1.39 10.43
CA ASP A 29 -6.22 -1.14 11.55
C ASP A 29 -7.68 -1.22 11.07
N ARG A 30 -7.97 -0.61 9.92
CA ARG A 30 -9.31 -0.64 9.31
C ARG A 30 -9.79 -2.07 9.02
N LEU A 31 -8.95 -2.91 8.44
CA LEU A 31 -9.33 -4.26 7.99
C LEU A 31 -9.33 -5.27 9.15
N PHE A 32 -8.29 -5.27 9.97
CA PHE A 32 -8.00 -6.34 10.92
C PHE A 32 -8.33 -5.99 12.38
N VAL A 33 -8.27 -4.72 12.77
CA VAL A 33 -8.60 -4.27 14.13
C VAL A 33 -10.06 -3.85 14.25
N HIS A 34 -10.56 -3.13 13.24
CA HIS A 34 -11.93 -2.61 13.22
C HIS A 34 -12.91 -3.48 12.43
N GLY A 35 -12.45 -4.60 11.85
CA GLY A 35 -13.32 -5.64 11.26
C GLY A 35 -14.13 -5.19 10.04
N THR A 36 -13.68 -4.20 9.27
CA THR A 36 -14.44 -3.74 8.09
C THR A 36 -14.37 -4.71 6.89
N ARG A 37 -13.48 -5.70 6.95
CA ARG A 37 -13.29 -6.74 5.92
C ARG A 37 -12.52 -7.98 6.42
N GLY A 38 -11.80 -7.89 7.55
CA GLY A 38 -10.87 -8.93 8.02
C GLY A 38 -11.51 -10.24 8.49
N ASP A 39 -12.82 -10.24 8.77
CA ASP A 39 -13.53 -11.35 9.40
C ASP A 39 -13.47 -12.66 8.60
N GLY A 40 -13.27 -12.57 7.27
CA GLY A 40 -13.08 -13.72 6.37
C GLY A 40 -11.65 -13.93 5.87
N LEU A 41 -10.73 -13.00 6.14
CA LEU A 41 -9.32 -13.07 5.76
C LEU A 41 -8.43 -13.57 6.90
N LEU A 42 -8.94 -13.53 8.13
CA LEU A 42 -8.20 -13.89 9.33
C LEU A 42 -8.33 -15.39 9.65
N PRO A 43 -7.21 -16.12 9.79
CA PRO A 43 -7.24 -17.46 10.37
C PRO A 43 -7.84 -17.41 11.78
N ALA A 44 -8.77 -18.32 12.07
CA ALA A 44 -9.45 -18.37 13.36
C ALA A 44 -8.44 -18.45 14.52
N GLY A 45 -8.51 -17.49 15.46
CA GLY A 45 -7.70 -17.48 16.67
C GLY A 45 -6.37 -16.72 16.58
N ARG A 46 -6.04 -16.08 15.46
CA ARG A 46 -4.86 -15.21 15.34
C ARG A 46 -5.25 -13.73 15.49
N SER A 47 -4.57 -13.01 16.38
CA SER A 47 -4.72 -11.56 16.56
C SER A 47 -3.52 -10.84 15.98
N PHE A 48 -3.75 -9.83 15.16
CA PHE A 48 -2.70 -9.00 14.56
C PHE A 48 -2.73 -7.61 15.22
N THR A 49 -1.56 -7.05 15.47
CA THR A 49 -1.37 -5.74 16.11
C THR A 49 -0.67 -4.72 15.20
N SER A 50 0.04 -5.18 14.17
CA SER A 50 0.72 -4.32 13.21
C SER A 50 0.80 -4.95 11.81
N VAL A 51 1.14 -4.13 10.81
CA VAL A 51 1.44 -4.60 9.44
C VAL A 51 2.57 -5.63 9.43
N GLY A 52 3.55 -5.51 10.33
CA GLY A 52 4.67 -6.47 10.42
C GLY A 52 4.24 -7.87 10.84
N ASP A 53 3.09 -8.01 11.50
CA ASP A 53 2.56 -9.30 11.92
C ASP A 53 1.99 -10.10 10.73
N LEU A 54 1.85 -9.45 9.56
CA LEU A 54 1.36 -10.10 8.33
C LEU A 54 2.43 -10.92 7.61
N ASP A 55 3.71 -10.77 7.92
CA ASP A 55 4.79 -11.60 7.33
C ASP A 55 4.48 -13.09 7.49
N ASP A 56 4.01 -13.47 8.68
CA ASP A 56 3.60 -14.84 8.99
C ASP A 56 2.34 -15.32 8.23
N LEU A 57 1.57 -14.42 7.60
CA LEU A 57 0.42 -14.78 6.76
C LEU A 57 0.83 -15.02 5.31
N TRP A 58 1.91 -14.39 4.84
CA TRP A 58 2.42 -14.65 3.49
C TRP A 58 2.98 -16.07 3.34
N GLU A 59 3.33 -16.74 4.44
CA GLU A 59 3.68 -18.17 4.45
C GLU A 59 2.46 -19.10 4.28
N ASP A 60 1.23 -18.61 4.48
CA ASP A 60 0.00 -19.38 4.21
C ASP A 60 -0.31 -19.36 2.71
N GLU A 61 -0.50 -20.53 2.08
CA GLU A 61 -0.69 -20.65 0.63
C GLU A 61 -1.93 -19.89 0.10
N THR A 62 -2.98 -19.75 0.91
CA THR A 62 -4.22 -19.07 0.49
C THR A 62 -4.03 -17.56 0.54
N PHE A 63 -3.48 -17.04 1.64
CA PHE A 63 -3.22 -15.62 1.80
C PHE A 63 -2.05 -15.15 0.91
N GLY A 64 -1.01 -15.97 0.77
CA GLY A 64 0.17 -15.67 -0.02
C GLY A 64 -0.07 -15.55 -1.53
N SER A 65 -1.12 -16.20 -2.04
CA SER A 65 -1.46 -16.17 -3.48
C SER A 65 -2.41 -15.03 -3.88
N GLU A 66 -3.32 -14.61 -2.99
CA GLU A 66 -4.31 -13.55 -3.29
C GLU A 66 -3.94 -12.19 -2.68
N GLY A 67 -3.24 -12.18 -1.55
CA GLY A 67 -2.94 -10.97 -0.77
C GLY A 67 -4.20 -10.33 -0.16
N THR A 68 -4.05 -9.11 0.36
CA THR A 68 -5.17 -8.35 0.93
C THR A 68 -6.00 -7.60 -0.12
N HIS A 69 -5.51 -7.51 -1.35
CA HIS A 69 -6.05 -6.65 -2.41
C HIS A 69 -6.14 -5.19 -1.97
N THR A 70 -5.17 -4.72 -1.19
CA THR A 70 -5.07 -3.33 -0.73
C THR A 70 -3.61 -2.86 -0.73
N ILE A 71 -3.40 -1.56 -0.44
CA ILE A 71 -2.07 -0.95 -0.27
C ILE A 71 -1.17 -1.66 0.76
N ILE A 72 -1.74 -2.47 1.66
CA ILE A 72 -0.97 -3.26 2.64
C ILE A 72 0.00 -4.23 1.93
N ASP A 73 -0.38 -4.69 0.74
CA ASP A 73 0.41 -5.59 -0.11
C ASP A 73 1.60 -4.89 -0.79
N VAL A 74 1.77 -3.57 -0.63
CA VAL A 74 2.93 -2.83 -1.12
C VAL A 74 3.91 -2.65 0.04
N TRP A 75 5.10 -3.22 -0.05
CA TRP A 75 6.06 -3.29 1.05
C TRP A 75 7.10 -2.18 1.01
N GLU A 76 7.51 -1.80 -0.20
CA GLU A 76 8.67 -0.94 -0.40
C GLU A 76 8.40 0.17 -1.40
N VAL A 77 9.00 1.32 -1.15
CA VAL A 77 9.15 2.39 -2.13
C VAL A 77 10.52 2.22 -2.77
N ILE A 78 10.53 1.92 -4.07
CA ILE A 78 11.76 1.81 -4.84
C ILE A 78 12.17 3.16 -5.41
N GLY A 79 13.45 3.30 -5.77
CA GLY A 79 13.95 4.53 -6.38
C GLY A 79 13.26 4.84 -7.71
N THR A 80 13.15 6.11 -8.06
CA THR A 80 12.51 6.59 -9.29
C THR A 80 13.07 5.98 -10.58
N GLU A 81 14.35 5.61 -10.58
CA GLU A 81 15.07 4.99 -11.70
C GLU A 81 15.16 3.45 -11.58
N ALA A 82 14.61 2.87 -10.52
CA ALA A 82 14.63 1.42 -10.33
C ALA A 82 13.61 0.73 -11.24
N TYR A 83 13.89 -0.52 -11.59
CA TYR A 83 12.93 -1.35 -12.31
C TYR A 83 11.77 -1.71 -11.39
N ASP A 84 10.56 -1.69 -11.95
CA ASP A 84 9.35 -2.10 -11.25
C ASP A 84 9.49 -3.56 -10.77
N ASP A 85 9.15 -3.78 -9.50
CA ASP A 85 9.13 -5.11 -8.89
C ASP A 85 7.80 -5.36 -8.16
N THR A 86 7.54 -6.62 -7.86
CA THR A 86 6.35 -7.06 -7.13
C THR A 86 6.35 -6.47 -5.72
N HIS A 87 5.19 -6.08 -5.22
CA HIS A 87 5.03 -5.45 -3.90
C HIS A 87 5.78 -4.12 -3.73
N THR A 88 6.13 -3.44 -4.83
CA THR A 88 6.80 -2.14 -4.78
C THR A 88 5.96 -1.02 -5.38
N VAL A 89 6.27 0.21 -4.97
CA VAL A 89 5.80 1.43 -5.65
C VAL A 89 6.99 2.29 -6.03
N ARG A 90 6.98 2.81 -7.25
CA ARG A 90 7.98 3.73 -7.78
C ARG A 90 7.41 5.14 -7.80
N PRO A 91 8.01 6.11 -7.08
CA PRO A 91 7.64 7.51 -7.22
C PRO A 91 7.93 7.98 -8.65
N LEU A 92 7.02 8.78 -9.20
CA LEU A 92 7.27 9.48 -10.46
C LEU A 92 8.43 10.46 -10.30
N SER A 93 9.25 10.57 -11.33
CA SER A 93 10.24 11.66 -11.46
C SER A 93 9.57 13.01 -11.63
N ASP A 94 10.33 14.09 -11.42
CA ASP A 94 9.86 15.45 -11.71
C ASP A 94 9.49 15.61 -13.20
N GLU A 95 10.22 14.95 -14.10
CA GLU A 95 9.98 14.97 -15.54
C GLU A 95 8.67 14.25 -15.89
N GLU A 96 8.46 13.05 -15.35
CA GLU A 96 7.18 12.32 -15.49
C GLU A 96 6.01 13.12 -14.89
N CYS A 97 6.21 13.79 -13.75
CA CYS A 97 5.20 14.65 -13.16
C CYS A 97 4.82 15.82 -14.09
N VAL A 98 5.81 16.48 -14.70
CA VAL A 98 5.57 17.57 -15.66
C VAL A 98 4.90 17.05 -16.92
N GLU A 99 5.29 15.89 -17.44
CA GLU A 99 4.69 15.28 -18.62
C GLU A 99 3.21 14.93 -18.39
N ILE A 100 2.88 14.35 -17.24
CA ILE A 100 1.54 13.84 -16.93
C ILE A 100 0.61 14.95 -16.41
N PHE A 101 1.11 15.79 -15.49
CA PHE A 101 0.30 16.77 -14.76
C PHE A 101 0.59 18.24 -15.16
N GLY A 102 1.61 18.49 -15.98
CA GLY A 102 2.04 19.86 -16.32
C GLY A 102 2.80 20.59 -15.21
N THR A 103 3.10 19.92 -14.09
CA THR A 103 3.80 20.46 -12.93
C THR A 103 4.65 19.39 -12.25
N ALA A 104 5.81 19.77 -11.71
CA ALA A 104 6.66 18.87 -10.91
C ALA A 104 6.10 18.63 -9.49
N GLN A 105 5.09 19.40 -9.07
CA GLN A 105 4.45 19.28 -7.76
C GLN A 105 2.93 19.13 -7.92
N PRO A 106 2.46 17.97 -8.41
CA PRO A 106 1.04 17.72 -8.51
C PRO A 106 0.40 17.73 -7.13
N THR A 107 -0.80 18.28 -7.07
CA THR A 107 -1.67 18.25 -5.90
C THR A 107 -2.70 17.14 -6.06
N ARG A 108 -3.42 16.85 -4.98
CA ARG A 108 -4.55 15.91 -5.04
C ARG A 108 -5.57 16.29 -6.13
N GLY A 109 -5.79 17.58 -6.37
CA GLY A 109 -6.75 18.05 -7.37
C GLY A 109 -6.35 17.76 -8.82
N ASP A 110 -5.09 17.43 -9.06
CA ASP A 110 -4.59 17.06 -10.39
C ASP A 110 -4.82 15.57 -10.71
N PHE A 111 -5.30 14.79 -9.72
CA PHE A 111 -5.57 13.35 -9.82
C PHE A 111 -7.08 13.01 -9.90
N GLU A 112 -7.96 13.95 -9.55
CA GLU A 112 -9.43 13.79 -9.53
C GLU A 112 -10.09 14.33 -10.81
#